data_AF-A0A945YM03-F1
#
_entry.id   AF-A0A945YM03-F1
#
_cell.length_a   1.000
_cell.length_b   1.000
_cell.length_c   1.000
_cell.angle_alpha   90.00
_cell.angle_beta   90.00
_cell.angle_gamma   90.00
#
_symmetry.space_group_name_H-M   'P 1'
#
loop_
_entity.id
_entity.type
_entity.pdbx_description
1 polymer ?
#
loop_
_entity_poly.entity_id
_entity_poly.type
_entity_poly.pdbx_seq_one_letter_code
_entity_poly.pdbx_strand_id
1 'polypeptide(L)' 'FGNLVIVDHGKGFYSLYGNNESIWVREGDQLKAGDQLGTVGNSGGHTGPGVYFEVRHESKPLNPMEWVTITN' A
#
# COMPACT_ATOMS: atom_id res chain seq x y z
N PHE A 1 4.59 8.31 -6.84
CA PHE A 1 4.12 7.55 -5.67
C PHE A 1 4.35 8.26 -4.34
N GLY A 2 5.26 9.24 -4.20
CA GLY A 2 5.58 9.77 -2.87
C GLY A 2 6.22 8.69 -1.98
N ASN A 3 6.02 8.79 -0.67
CA ASN A 3 6.45 7.76 0.26
C ASN A 3 5.65 6.46 -0.01
N LEU A 4 6.38 5.37 -0.25
CA LEU A 4 5.84 4.10 -0.71
C LEU A 4 6.20 2.98 0.27
N VAL A 5 5.21 2.16 0.61
CA VAL A 5 5.41 0.87 1.29
C VAL A 5 4.97 -0.24 0.33
N ILE A 6 5.79 -1.28 0.21
CA ILE A 6 5.48 -2.50 -0.53
C ILE A 6 5.45 -3.64 0.48
N VAL A 7 4.31 -4.33 0.58
CA VAL A 7 4.13 -5.50 1.45
C VAL A 7 4.15 -6.76 0.60
N ASP A 8 5.05 -7.68 0.91
CA ASP A 8 5.10 -9.03 0.33
C ASP A 8 4.19 -9.97 1.13
N HIS A 9 3.18 -10.53 0.47
CA HIS A 9 2.22 -11.49 1.05
C HIS A 9 2.62 -12.95 0.80
N GLY A 10 3.79 -13.17 0.20
CA GLY A 10 4.27 -14.46 -0.28
C GLY A 10 3.63 -14.86 -1.61
N LYS A 11 4.19 -15.93 -2.19
CA LYS A 11 3.73 -16.49 -3.49
C LYS A 11 3.69 -15.46 -4.63
N GLY A 12 4.54 -14.44 -4.56
CA GLY A 12 4.61 -13.37 -5.54
C GLY A 12 3.50 -12.33 -5.45
N PHE A 13 2.66 -12.32 -4.41
CA PHE A 13 1.65 -11.28 -4.22
C PHE A 13 2.21 -10.09 -3.46
N TYR A 14 1.95 -8.90 -3.98
CA TYR A 14 2.37 -7.64 -3.36
C TYR A 14 1.20 -6.67 -3.25
N SER A 15 1.14 -5.92 -2.15
CA SER A 15 0.34 -4.71 -2.08
C SER A 15 1.23 -3.48 -1.91
N LEU A 16 0.87 -2.40 -2.58
CA LEU A 16 1.61 -1.15 -2.59
C LEU A 16 0.73 -0.05 -2.00
N TYR A 17 1.32 0.74 -1.11
CA TYR A 17 0.68 1.88 -0.44
C TYR A 17 1.53 3.11 -0.68
N GLY A 18 1.10 3.97 -1.59
CA GLY A 18 1.77 5.21 -1.96
C GLY A 18 1.06 6.45 -1.41
N ASN A 19 1.70 7.59 -1.61
CA ASN A 19 1.32 8.94 -1.20
C ASN A 19 1.34 9.16 0.32
N ASN A 20 1.97 8.27 1.08
CA ASN A 20 1.98 8.33 2.54
C ASN A 20 2.64 9.63 3.04
N GLU A 21 2.15 10.20 4.14
CA GLU A 21 2.84 11.29 4.82
C GLU A 21 3.96 10.76 5.70
N SER A 22 3.68 9.69 6.45
CA SER A 22 4.65 9.01 7.31
C SER A 22 4.65 7.50 7.08
N ILE A 23 5.78 6.85 7.33
CA ILE A 23 5.97 5.39 7.28
C ILE A 23 6.49 4.96 8.66
N TRP A 24 5.84 3.97 9.27
CA TRP A 24 6.17 3.48 10.62
C TRP A 24 6.76 2.07 10.63
N VAL A 25 6.76 1.41 9.47
CA VAL A 25 7.37 0.10 9.24
C VAL A 25 8.73 0.24 8.57
N ARG A 26 9.54 -0.81 8.65
CA ARG A 26 10.85 -0.92 8.01
C ARG A 26 10.95 -2.18 7.17
N GLU A 27 11.90 -2.18 6.24
CA GLU A 27 12.21 -3.37 5.47
C GLU A 27 12.56 -4.55 6.39
N GLY A 28 11.96 -5.70 6.11
CA GLY A 28 12.15 -6.92 6.90
C GLY A 28 11.21 -7.09 8.10
N ASP A 29 10.39 -6.10 8.44
CA ASP A 29 9.38 -6.25 9.48
C ASP A 29 8.37 -7.35 9.10
N GLN A 30 8.05 -8.23 10.04
CA GLN A 30 6.97 -9.20 9.88
C GLN A 30 5.64 -8.57 10.30
N LEU A 31 4.70 -8.49 9.36
CA LEU A 31 3.40 -7.86 9.55
C LEU A 31 2.27 -8.88 9.63
N LYS A 32 1.19 -8.47 10.29
CA LYS A 32 -0.11 -9.15 10.30
C LYS A 32 -1.16 -8.25 9.68
N ALA A 33 -2.25 -8.86 9.21
CA ALA A 33 -3.40 -8.12 8.74
C ALA A 33 -3.92 -7.20 9.85
N GLY A 34 -4.09 -5.91 9.53
CA GLY A 34 -4.50 -4.87 10.47
C GLY A 34 -3.36 -4.06 11.08
N ASP A 35 -2.10 -4.46 10.91
CA ASP A 35 -0.97 -3.66 11.36
C ASP A 35 -0.90 -2.32 10.60
N GLN A 36 -0.57 -1.26 11.32
CA GLN A 36 -0.51 0.08 10.75
C GLN A 36 0.83 0.34 10.07
N LEU A 37 0.79 0.73 8.80
CA LEU A 37 1.99 1.00 8.00
C LEU A 37 2.48 2.45 8.14
N GLY A 38 1.59 3.37 8.48
CA GLY A 38 1.85 4.81 8.55
C GLY A 38 0.58 5.66 8.44
N THR A 39 0.70 6.85 7.88
CA THR A 39 -0.42 7.78 7.63
C THR A 39 -0.54 8.14 6.15
N VAL A 40 -1.77 8.30 5.68
CA VAL A 40 -2.05 8.82 4.33
C VAL A 40 -1.65 10.29 4.23
N GLY A 41 -1.18 10.70 3.06
CA GLY A 41 -0.81 12.09 2.81
C GLY A 41 -0.95 12.46 1.36
N ASN A 42 -0.13 13.43 0.95
CA ASN A 42 -0.04 13.90 -0.43
C ASN A 42 1.41 13.99 -0.91
N SER A 43 2.30 13.13 -0.39
CA SER A 43 3.72 13.15 -0.76
C SER A 43 3.97 12.82 -2.25
N GLY A 44 2.96 12.28 -2.94
CA GLY A 44 2.99 12.05 -4.38
C GLY A 44 2.63 13.24 -5.25
N GLY A 45 2.25 14.39 -4.67
CA GLY A 45 2.00 15.64 -5.42
C GLY A 45 0.63 15.72 -6.13
N HIS A 46 -0.40 15.08 -5.57
CA HIS A 46 -1.78 15.15 -6.09
C HIS A 46 -2.50 16.40 -5.60
N THR A 47 -3.76 16.60 -6.01
CA THR A 47 -4.57 17.77 -5.64
C THR A 47 -5.03 17.76 -4.17
N GLY A 48 -4.99 16.61 -3.50
CA GLY A 48 -5.37 16.45 -2.10
C GLY A 48 -4.83 15.14 -1.51
N PRO A 49 -4.94 14.95 -0.18
CA PRO A 49 -4.47 13.75 0.48
C PRO A 49 -5.31 12.53 0.09
N GLY A 50 -4.65 11.39 -0.08
CA GLY A 50 -5.30 10.13 -0.44
C GLY A 50 -4.28 9.02 -0.64
N VAL A 51 -4.69 7.78 -0.38
CA VAL A 51 -3.80 6.63 -0.52
C VAL A 51 -3.79 6.18 -1.97
N TYR A 52 -2.60 5.98 -2.54
CA TYR A 52 -2.46 5.17 -3.73
C TYR A 52 -2.39 3.71 -3.30
N PHE A 53 -3.30 2.87 -3.80
CA PHE A 53 -3.32 1.44 -3.49
C PHE A 53 -3.27 0.62 -4.78
N GLU A 54 -2.37 -0.37 -4.81
CA GLU A 54 -2.20 -1.29 -5.93
C GLU A 54 -1.97 -2.72 -5.41
N VAL A 55 -2.48 -3.71 -6.13
CA VAL A 55 -2.19 -5.13 -5.92
C VAL A 55 -1.45 -5.66 -7.13
N ARG A 56 -0.39 -6.46 -6.90
CA ARG A 56 0.35 -7.15 -7.96
C ARG A 56 0.43 -8.64 -7.68
N HIS A 57 0.49 -9.42 -8.76
CA HIS A 57 1.00 -10.78 -8.75
C HIS A 57 2.22 -10.84 -9.67
N GLU A 58 3.36 -11.21 -9.09
CA GLU A 58 4.69 -11.03 -9.65
C GLU A 58 4.92 -9.55 -10.05
N SER A 59 5.23 -9.30 -11.31
CA SER A 59 5.44 -7.96 -11.86
C SER A 59 4.17 -7.31 -12.41
N LYS A 60 3.02 -8.01 -12.40
CA LYS A 60 1.81 -7.57 -13.10
C LYS A 60 0.79 -6.93 -12.16
N PRO A 61 0.29 -5.72 -12.48
CA PRO A 61 -0.83 -5.12 -11.75
C PRO A 61 -2.10 -5.96 -11.94
N LEU A 62 -2.85 -6.11 -10.85
CA LEU A 62 -4.18 -6.70 -10.82
C LEU A 62 -5.22 -5.62 -10.55
N ASN A 63 -6.50 -5.91 -10.83
CA ASN A 63 -7.61 -5.06 -10.44
C ASN A 63 -7.77 -5.08 -8.90
N PRO A 64 -7.45 -4.00 -8.16
CA PRO A 64 -7.48 -4.02 -6.70
C PRO A 64 -8.90 -4.18 -6.13
N MET A 65 -9.93 -3.82 -6.91
CA MET A 65 -11.33 -3.94 -6.48
C MET A 65 -11.79 -5.39 -6.31
N GLU A 66 -11.08 -6.36 -6.89
CA GLU A 66 -11.33 -7.79 -6.69
C GLU A 66 -10.74 -8.31 -5.37
N TRP A 67 -9.93 -7.50 -4.69
CA TRP A 67 -9.13 -7.89 -3.53
C TRP A 67 -9.51 -7.12 -2.25
N VAL A 68 -10.32 -6.07 -2.37
CA VAL A 68 -10.72 -5.24 -1.24
C VAL A 68 -12.22 -5.23 -1.06
N THR A 69 -12.65 -5.23 0.19
CA THR A 69 -14.03 -4.93 0.56
C THR A 69 -14.11 -3.48 0.96
N ILE A 70 -14.88 -2.68 0.22
CA ILE A 70 -15.20 -1.30 0.64
C ILE A 70 -16.39 -1.39 1.61
N THR A 71 -16.13 -1.06 2.87
CA THR A 71 -17.18 -0.92 3.89
C THR A 71 -17.44 0.55 4.16
N ASN A 72 -18.71 0.92 4.30
CA ASN A 72 -19.15 2.27 4.71
C ASN A 72 -19.10 2.44 6.23
#